data_AF-A0A5B6YEY1-F1
#
_entry.id   AF-A0A5B6YEY1-F1
#
_cell.length_a   1.000
_cell.length_b   1.000
_cell.length_c   1.000
_cell.angle_alpha   90.00
_cell.angle_beta   90.00
_cell.angle_gamma   90.00
#
_symmetry.space_group_name_H-M   'P 1'
#
loop_
_entity.id
_entity.type
_entity.pdbx_description
1 polymer ?
#
loop_
_entity_poly.entity_id
_entity_poly.type
_entity_poly.pdbx_seq_one_letter_code
_entity_poly.pdbx_strand_id
1 'polypeptide(L)'
;YLPTGPELTQSAQLYDISGDKMKLLLDFPTTGEPHYAEAIPASLVSPKSVKIFKIEDSHHPYVAKGEKEAKVFREGNKVHVNMTSIRSHFAPDNIEGVKLGDEVYFHVTN
;
A
#
# COMPACT_ATOMS: atom_id res chain seq x y z
N TYR A 1 7.78 5.45 28.30
CA TYR A 1 7.08 4.22 27.86
C TYR A 1 7.73 3.01 28.51
N LEU A 2 7.15 1.81 28.33
CA LEU A 2 7.85 0.58 28.73
C LEU A 2 9.20 0.50 28.00
N PRO A 3 10.27 0.02 28.66
CA PRO A 3 11.57 -0.11 28.03
C PRO A 3 11.52 -1.16 26.91
N THR A 4 11.98 -0.80 25.70
CA THR A 4 11.96 -1.66 24.50
C THR A 4 13.36 -2.11 24.05
N GLY A 5 14.38 -1.88 24.88
CA GLY A 5 15.78 -2.14 24.55
C GLY A 5 16.60 -0.85 24.48
N PRO A 6 17.81 -0.90 23.91
CA PRO A 6 18.72 0.24 23.85
C PRO A 6 18.22 1.40 22.98
N GLU A 7 17.46 1.08 21.94
CA GLU A 7 16.81 2.08 21.08
C GLU A 7 15.40 2.37 21.61
N LEU A 8 15.20 3.61 22.04
CA LEU A 8 13.93 4.09 22.57
C LEU A 8 13.21 4.94 21.52
N THR A 9 11.88 4.97 21.62
CA THR A 9 11.05 5.88 20.83
C THR A 9 11.14 7.32 21.33
N GLN A 10 10.93 8.26 20.42
CA GLN A 10 10.82 9.68 20.76
C GLN A 10 9.38 10.00 21.19
N SER A 11 9.21 10.80 22.24
CA SER A 11 7.88 11.22 22.69
C SER A 11 7.35 12.34 21.80
N ALA A 12 6.18 12.15 21.22
CA ALA A 12 5.39 13.19 20.61
C ALA A 12 4.19 13.50 21.52
N GLN A 13 4.00 14.77 21.84
CA GLN A 13 3.00 15.22 22.81
C GLN A 13 1.97 16.13 22.16
N LEU A 14 0.69 15.80 22.31
CA LEU A 14 -0.41 16.64 21.89
C LEU A 14 -0.87 17.50 23.06
N TYR A 15 -0.83 18.81 22.87
CA TYR A 15 -1.31 19.79 23.85
C TYR A 15 -2.59 20.47 23.34
N ASP A 16 -3.59 20.57 24.21
CA ASP A 16 -4.73 21.47 24.02
C ASP A 16 -4.30 22.89 24.41
N ILE A 17 -4.46 23.81 23.46
CA ILE A 17 -4.16 25.23 23.61
C ILE A 17 -5.41 26.11 23.44
N SER A 18 -6.61 25.53 23.49
CA SER A 18 -7.88 26.24 23.24
C SER A 18 -8.36 27.13 24.39
N GLY A 19 -7.83 26.93 25.60
CA GLY A 19 -8.16 27.72 26.79
C GLY A 19 -6.95 28.48 27.35
N ASP A 20 -7.12 29.10 28.52
CA ASP A 20 -6.11 29.99 29.12
C ASP A 20 -4.82 29.29 29.58
N LYS A 21 -4.82 27.95 29.68
CA LYS A 21 -3.66 27.14 30.07
C LYS A 21 -3.53 25.94 29.15
N MET A 22 -2.31 25.70 28.67
CA MET A 22 -1.98 24.49 27.93
C MET A 22 -2.23 23.24 28.77
N LYS A 23 -2.82 22.21 28.15
CA LYS A 23 -3.07 20.91 28.79
C LYS A 23 -2.48 19.80 27.93
N LEU A 24 -1.62 18.97 28.52
CA LEU A 24 -1.17 17.74 27.86
C LEU A 24 -2.38 16.81 27.70
N LEU A 25 -2.74 16.49 26.46
CA LEU A 25 -3.84 15.57 26.15
C LEU A 25 -3.35 14.15 25.93
N LEU A 26 -2.23 14.02 25.21
CA LEU A 26 -1.71 12.73 24.77
C LEU A 26 -0.19 12.78 24.70
N ASP A 27 0.43 11.69 25.13
CA ASP A 27 1.86 11.42 24.96
C ASP A 27 1.99 10.07 24.24
N PHE A 28 2.57 10.06 23.04
CA PHE A 28 2.63 8.86 22.20
C PHE A 28 4.01 8.65 21.55
N PRO A 29 4.46 7.39 21.46
CA PRO A 29 5.80 7.08 20.96
C PRO A 29 5.87 7.25 19.44
N THR A 30 6.98 7.81 18.97
CA THR A 30 7.32 7.93 17.55
C THR A 30 8.69 7.29 17.27
N THR A 31 8.85 6.75 16.06
CA THR A 31 10.08 6.09 15.61
C THR A 31 10.77 6.96 14.56
N GLY A 32 12.11 6.93 14.53
CA GLY A 32 12.90 7.59 13.48
C GLY A 32 13.13 9.10 13.68
N GLU A 33 12.96 9.60 14.91
CA GLU A 33 13.23 10.99 15.31
C GLU A 33 12.61 12.05 14.38
N PRO A 34 11.25 12.15 14.33
CA PRO A 34 10.61 13.18 13.51
C PRO A 34 11.01 14.60 13.94
N HIS A 35 11.56 15.39 13.03
CA HIS A 35 12.05 16.74 13.32
C HIS A 35 11.00 17.84 13.16
N TYR A 36 9.95 17.61 12.38
CA TYR A 36 8.92 18.61 12.08
C TYR A 36 7.56 17.95 11.86
N ALA A 37 6.48 18.68 12.17
CA ALA A 37 5.11 18.27 11.93
C ALA A 37 4.26 19.46 11.47
N GLU A 38 3.25 19.19 10.64
CA GLU A 38 2.28 20.17 10.16
C GLU A 38 0.87 19.55 10.22
N ALA A 39 -0.13 20.38 10.53
CA ALA A 39 -1.52 19.97 10.58
C ALA A 39 -2.37 20.85 9.66
N ILE A 40 -3.26 20.24 8.89
CA ILE A 40 -4.21 20.92 8.02
C ILE A 40 -5.65 20.41 8.26
N PRO A 41 -6.68 21.24 8.03
CA PRO A 41 -8.06 20.77 8.11
C PRO A 41 -8.33 19.61 7.15
N ALA A 42 -8.97 18.55 7.64
CA ALA A 42 -9.30 17.36 6.84
C ALA A 42 -10.15 17.68 5.60
N SER A 43 -10.95 18.76 5.64
CA SER A 43 -11.75 19.25 4.52
C SER A 43 -10.93 19.69 3.30
N LEU A 44 -9.64 20.00 3.47
CA LEU A 44 -8.75 20.35 2.36
C LEU A 44 -8.27 19.11 1.57
N VAL A 45 -8.27 17.93 2.21
CA VAL A 45 -7.73 16.68 1.64
C VAL A 45 -8.83 15.69 1.29
N SER A 46 -9.76 15.43 2.20
CA SER A 46 -10.77 14.37 2.10
C SER A 46 -11.60 14.41 0.80
N PRO A 47 -12.06 15.57 0.30
CA PRO A 47 -12.80 15.64 -0.98
C PRO A 47 -11.95 15.25 -2.20
N LYS A 48 -10.62 15.27 -2.09
CA LYS A 48 -9.67 14.94 -3.15
C LYS A 48 -9.09 13.53 -3.01
N SER A 49 -9.45 12.79 -1.97
CA SER A 49 -8.94 11.45 -1.73
C SER A 49 -9.52 10.45 -2.72
N VAL A 50 -8.66 9.87 -3.56
CA VAL A 50 -9.02 8.76 -4.44
C VAL A 50 -9.23 7.49 -3.60
N LYS A 51 -10.44 6.94 -3.61
CA LYS A 51 -10.75 5.70 -2.87
C LYS A 51 -10.48 4.43 -3.68
N ILE A 52 -10.74 4.49 -4.98
CA ILE A 52 -10.65 3.36 -5.90
C ILE A 52 -10.06 3.89 -7.20
N PHE A 53 -9.04 3.20 -7.72
CA PHE A 53 -8.57 3.42 -9.09
C PHE A 53 -9.49 2.66 -10.04
N LYS A 54 -10.05 3.34 -11.04
CA LYS A 54 -10.88 2.67 -12.04
C LYS A 54 -10.01 1.75 -12.88
N ILE A 55 -10.40 0.49 -12.97
CA ILE A 55 -9.67 -0.52 -13.75
C ILE A 55 -9.65 -0.16 -15.25
N GLU A 56 -10.68 0.55 -15.72
CA GLU A 56 -10.80 1.02 -17.09
C GLU A 56 -9.70 2.02 -17.47
N ASP A 57 -9.24 2.81 -16.50
CA ASP A 57 -8.20 3.85 -16.66
C ASP A 57 -6.78 3.26 -16.67
N SER A 58 -6.64 1.95 -16.43
CA SER A 58 -5.35 1.28 -16.52
C SER A 58 -4.92 1.12 -17.99
N HIS A 59 -3.75 1.68 -18.29
CA HIS A 59 -3.06 1.58 -19.59
C HIS A 59 -1.84 0.65 -19.53
N HIS A 60 -1.69 -0.13 -18.46
CA HIS A 60 -0.57 -1.06 -18.34
C HIS A 60 -0.67 -2.15 -19.43
N PRO A 61 0.42 -2.47 -20.15
CA PRO A 61 0.38 -3.41 -21.28
C PRO A 61 -0.07 -4.83 -20.90
N TYR A 62 0.04 -5.18 -19.61
CA TYR A 62 -0.31 -6.49 -19.07
C TYR A 62 -1.52 -6.47 -18.13
N VAL A 63 -2.34 -5.39 -18.17
CA VAL A 63 -3.58 -5.34 -17.40
C VAL A 63 -4.50 -6.50 -17.78
N ALA A 64 -5.20 -7.06 -16.79
CA ALA A 64 -6.31 -7.98 -17.00
C ALA A 64 -7.57 -7.35 -16.40
N LYS A 65 -8.51 -6.88 -17.24
CA LYS A 65 -9.74 -6.19 -16.80
C LYS A 65 -10.86 -7.16 -16.36
N GLY A 66 -10.47 -8.37 -15.99
CA GLY A 66 -11.34 -9.45 -15.56
C GLY A 66 -10.69 -10.80 -15.81
N GLU A 67 -11.24 -11.86 -15.20
CA GLU A 67 -10.66 -13.21 -15.26
C GLU A 67 -10.53 -13.75 -16.69
N LYS A 68 -11.38 -13.29 -17.62
CA LYS A 68 -11.31 -13.67 -19.05
C LYS A 68 -10.04 -13.18 -19.76
N GLU A 69 -9.41 -12.13 -19.22
CA GLU A 69 -8.16 -11.58 -19.74
C GLU A 69 -6.94 -12.10 -18.98
N ALA A 70 -7.16 -12.82 -17.88
CA ALA A 70 -6.09 -13.47 -17.14
C ALA A 70 -5.49 -14.60 -17.97
N LYS A 71 -4.16 -14.67 -17.99
CA LYS A 71 -3.43 -15.63 -18.82
C LYS A 71 -1.99 -15.79 -18.38
N VAL A 72 -1.45 -16.97 -18.66
CA VAL A 72 -0.02 -17.25 -18.59
C VAL A 72 0.50 -17.40 -20.03
N PHE A 73 1.54 -16.65 -20.38
CA PHE A 73 2.18 -16.77 -21.69
C PHE A 73 3.70 -16.66 -21.58
N ARG A 74 4.41 -17.14 -22.61
CA ARG A 74 5.86 -17.26 -22.61
C ARG A 74 6.47 -16.48 -23.78
N GLU A 75 7.54 -15.76 -23.47
CA GLU A 75 8.40 -15.06 -24.42
C GLU A 75 9.86 -15.47 -24.15
N GLY A 76 10.34 -16.50 -24.85
CA GLY A 76 11.67 -17.08 -24.59
C GLY A 76 11.77 -17.72 -23.19
N ASN A 77 12.73 -17.27 -22.38
CA ASN A 77 12.87 -17.67 -20.97
C ASN A 77 12.00 -16.83 -20.01
N LYS A 78 11.22 -15.87 -20.52
CA LYS A 78 10.31 -15.05 -19.71
C LYS A 78 8.91 -15.65 -19.71
N VAL A 79 8.34 -15.79 -18.52
CA VAL A 79 6.95 -16.21 -18.33
C VAL A 79 6.18 -15.04 -17.72
N HIS A 80 5.16 -14.60 -18.41
CA HIS A 80 4.28 -13.52 -17.96
C HIS A 80 2.97 -14.10 -17.46
N VAL A 81 2.58 -13.69 -16.27
CA VAL A 81 1.34 -14.07 -15.60
C VAL A 81 0.50 -12.81 -15.46
N ASN A 82 -0.46 -12.64 -16.37
CA ASN A 82 -1.52 -11.63 -16.22
C ASN A 82 -2.57 -12.21 -15.29
N MET A 83 -2.69 -11.63 -14.10
CA MET A 83 -3.50 -12.15 -13.01
C MET A 83 -4.53 -11.11 -12.56
N THR A 84 -5.74 -11.56 -12.27
CA THR A 84 -6.73 -10.78 -11.52
C THR A 84 -6.81 -11.22 -10.07
N SER A 85 -7.03 -10.27 -9.17
CA SER A 85 -7.18 -10.47 -7.72
C SER A 85 -8.53 -9.94 -7.27
N ILE A 86 -9.54 -10.79 -7.15
CA ILE A 86 -10.87 -10.39 -6.71
C ILE A 86 -11.12 -10.96 -5.31
N ARG A 87 -11.12 -10.08 -4.31
CA ARG A 87 -11.24 -10.44 -2.88
C ARG A 87 -10.16 -11.43 -2.45
N SER A 88 -10.54 -12.68 -2.17
CA SER A 88 -9.66 -13.76 -1.72
C SER A 88 -9.29 -14.73 -2.85
N HIS A 89 -9.66 -14.41 -4.10
CA HIS A 89 -9.47 -15.28 -5.25
C HIS A 89 -8.50 -14.64 -6.26
N PHE A 90 -7.53 -15.43 -6.71
CA PHE A 90 -6.64 -15.08 -7.80
C PHE A 90 -6.99 -15.92 -9.02
N ALA A 91 -6.97 -15.31 -10.20
CA ALA A 91 -7.09 -16.02 -11.47
C ALA A 91 -5.96 -15.58 -12.41
N PRO A 92 -5.13 -16.50 -12.94
CA PRO A 92 -5.10 -17.93 -12.60
C PRO A 92 -4.58 -18.17 -11.18
N ASP A 93 -5.08 -19.20 -10.49
CA ASP A 93 -4.60 -19.68 -9.19
C ASP A 93 -3.57 -20.81 -9.32
N ASN A 94 -3.60 -21.56 -10.43
CA ASN A 94 -2.58 -22.55 -10.79
C ASN A 94 -1.78 -22.08 -12.02
N ILE A 95 -0.46 -21.99 -11.86
CA ILE A 95 0.48 -21.53 -12.91
C ILE A 95 1.39 -22.69 -13.25
N GLU A 96 1.13 -23.32 -14.40
CA GLU A 96 1.87 -24.49 -14.88
C GLU A 96 2.88 -24.12 -15.98
N GLY A 97 3.87 -24.98 -16.19
CA GLY A 97 4.80 -24.87 -17.32
C GLY A 97 5.99 -23.92 -17.14
N VAL A 98 6.24 -23.43 -15.91
CA VAL A 98 7.49 -22.76 -15.51
C VAL A 98 8.61 -23.80 -15.36
N LYS A 99 9.82 -23.45 -15.78
CA LYS A 99 11.01 -24.32 -15.78
C LYS A 99 12.16 -23.65 -15.03
N LEU A 100 13.12 -24.46 -14.58
CA LEU A 100 14.35 -23.96 -13.97
C LEU A 100 15.07 -23.02 -14.96
N GLY A 101 15.40 -21.81 -14.50
CA GLY A 101 16.05 -20.78 -15.32
C GLY A 101 15.09 -19.79 -15.99
N ASP A 102 13.77 -19.95 -15.83
CA ASP A 102 12.81 -18.95 -16.29
C ASP A 102 12.80 -17.69 -15.41
N GLU A 103 12.60 -16.54 -16.04
CA GLU A 103 12.22 -15.29 -15.37
C GLU A 103 10.70 -15.16 -15.36
N VAL A 104 10.10 -15.13 -14.17
CA VAL A 104 8.63 -15.10 -14.03
C VAL A 104 8.17 -13.71 -13.58
N TYR A 105 7.31 -13.09 -14.39
CA TYR A 105 6.71 -11.79 -14.12
C TYR A 105 5.24 -11.93 -13.77
N PHE A 106 4.86 -11.38 -12.62
CA PHE A 106 3.47 -11.32 -12.17
C PHE A 106 2.92 -9.91 -12.40
N HIS A 107 1.86 -9.83 -13.19
CA HIS A 107 1.12 -8.59 -13.46
C HIS A 107 -0.26 -8.71 -12.83
N VAL A 108 -0.40 -8.19 -11.61
CA VAL A 108 -1.63 -8.36 -10.81
C VAL A 108 -2.53 -7.13 -10.96
N THR A 109 -3.77 -7.36 -11.35
CA THR A 109 -4.84 -6.35 -11.39
C THR A 109 -5.86 -6.67 -10.29
N ASN A 110 -6.09 -5.75 -9.35
CA ASN A 110 -7.07 -5.88 -8.25
C ASN A 110 -8.31 -5.03 -8.56
#